data_AF-A0A7X1ZB03-F1
#
_entry.id   AF-A0A7X1ZB03-F1
#
_cell.length_a   1.000
_cell.length_b   1.000
_cell.length_c   1.000
_cell.angle_alpha   90.00
_cell.angle_beta   90.00
_cell.angle_gamma   90.00
#
_symmetry.space_group_name_H-M   'P 1'
#
loop_
_entity.id
_entity.type
_entity.pdbx_description
1 polymer ?
#
loop_
_entity_poly.entity_id
_entity_poly.type
_entity_poly.pdbx_seq_one_letter_code
_entity_poly.pdbx_strand_id
1 'polypeptide(L)'
;MSVTQFPDLARLRETRRAGAAADGRGNAAREIEGLPEGRLTTKQFNRHLTHVLEDQTRHAIAKYVGDVEPMEVLDLARRVANLRARYVAESLAAGTATVPPTKAEVEEMRFMRERIAELEHALATVREAIANEVVQVRNVVGD
;
A
#
# COMPACT_ATOMS: atom_id res chain seq x y z
N MET A 1 12.44 -27.60 -9.00
CA MET A 1 11.26 -26.70 -9.02
C MET A 1 11.77 -25.29 -8.74
N SER A 2 11.83 -24.45 -9.78
CA SER A 2 12.64 -23.22 -9.79
C SER A 2 11.89 -22.02 -9.22
N VAL A 3 12.51 -21.34 -8.25
CA VAL A 3 12.09 -20.07 -7.67
C VAL A 3 12.54 -18.94 -8.60
N THR A 4 11.71 -18.56 -9.58
CA THR A 4 12.03 -17.44 -10.47
C THR A 4 10.77 -16.67 -10.87
N GLN A 5 10.42 -15.63 -10.12
CA GLN A 5 9.48 -14.58 -10.58
C GLN A 5 9.50 -13.27 -9.76
N PHE A 6 10.53 -13.04 -8.93
CA PHE A 6 10.74 -11.75 -8.26
C PHE A 6 11.45 -10.61 -9.05
N PRO A 7 12.18 -10.84 -10.17
CA PRO A 7 12.95 -9.74 -10.79
C PRO A 7 12.09 -8.76 -11.62
N ASP A 8 10.84 -9.12 -11.94
CA ASP A 8 10.02 -8.35 -12.89
C ASP A 8 9.33 -7.14 -12.25
N LEU A 9 8.81 -7.30 -11.03
CA LEU A 9 8.15 -6.22 -10.28
C LEU A 9 9.15 -5.15 -9.81
N ALA A 10 10.39 -5.54 -9.51
CA ALA A 10 11.45 -4.60 -9.15
C ALA A 10 11.79 -3.68 -10.33
N ARG A 11 11.91 -4.25 -11.53
CA ARG A 11 12.14 -3.50 -12.78
C ARG A 11 10.98 -2.57 -13.11
N LEU A 12 9.73 -3.04 -12.95
CA LEU A 12 8.53 -2.23 -13.20
C LEU A 12 8.46 -1.00 -12.27
N ARG A 13 8.81 -1.19 -10.99
CA ARG A 13 8.91 -0.10 -10.00
C ARG A 13 10.02 0.88 -10.34
N GLU A 14 11.17 0.39 -10.79
CA GLU A 14 12.32 1.22 -11.15
C GLU A 14 12.04 2.05 -12.41
N THR A 15 11.35 1.48 -13.41
CA THR A 15 10.89 2.23 -14.59
C THR A 15 9.82 3.27 -14.25
N ARG A 16 8.86 2.97 -13.35
CA ARG A 16 7.89 3.98 -12.88
C ARG A 16 8.57 5.09 -12.08
N ARG A 17 9.54 4.75 -11.23
CA ARG A 17 10.32 5.72 -10.44
C ARG A 17 11.18 6.61 -11.34
N ALA A 18 11.76 6.07 -12.40
CA ALA A 18 12.53 6.81 -13.38
C ALA A 18 11.65 7.78 -14.19
N GLY A 19 10.44 7.35 -14.59
CA GLY A 19 9.45 8.22 -15.23
C GLY A 19 8.98 9.36 -14.33
N ALA A 20 8.61 9.05 -13.08
CA ALA A 20 8.18 10.05 -12.10
C ALA A 20 9.31 11.03 -11.69
N ALA A 21 10.57 10.61 -11.74
CA ALA A 21 11.73 11.47 -11.49
C ALA A 21 12.07 12.40 -12.68
N ALA A 22 11.69 12.01 -13.91
CA ALA A 22 11.83 12.85 -15.09
C ALA A 22 10.78 13.97 -15.11
N ASP A 23 9.52 13.65 -14.81
CA ASP A 23 8.43 14.64 -14.73
C ASP A 23 8.49 15.52 -13.46
N GLY A 24 9.07 15.00 -12.37
CA GLY A 24 9.15 15.70 -11.08
C GLY A 24 10.15 16.87 -11.02
N ARG A 25 11.09 16.97 -11.96
CA ARG A 25 12.07 18.09 -11.99
C ARG A 25 11.45 19.42 -12.44
N GLY A 26 10.30 19.39 -13.12
CA GLY A 26 9.55 20.60 -13.49
C GLY A 26 8.63 21.15 -12.40
N ASN A 27 8.36 20.38 -11.33
CA ASN A 27 7.27 20.68 -10.37
C ASN A 27 7.75 20.90 -8.92
N ALA A 28 9.03 20.71 -8.61
CA ALA A 28 9.58 20.82 -7.25
C ALA A 28 9.64 22.26 -6.69
N ALA A 29 9.23 23.26 -7.46
CA ALA A 29 9.26 24.68 -7.08
C ALA A 29 7.87 25.28 -6.79
N ARG A 30 6.80 24.47 -6.70
CA ARG A 30 5.45 25.00 -6.47
C ARG A 30 5.09 25.00 -4.98
N GLU A 31 5.19 26.21 -4.44
CA GLU A 31 4.44 26.80 -3.32
C GLU A 31 4.23 25.89 -2.10
N ILE A 32 5.15 26.00 -1.13
CA ILE A 32 4.76 25.83 0.27
C ILE A 32 3.76 26.96 0.52
N GLU A 33 2.48 26.63 0.64
CA GLU A 33 1.45 27.60 1.04
C GLU A 33 1.95 28.27 2.32
N GLY A 34 2.27 29.56 2.22
CA GLY A 34 2.81 30.31 3.34
C GLY A 34 1.81 30.32 4.49
N LEU A 35 2.30 30.24 5.72
CA LEU A 35 1.43 30.37 6.90
C LEU A 35 0.56 31.64 6.76
N PRO A 36 -0.76 31.56 6.97
CA PRO A 36 -1.63 32.71 6.82
C PRO A 36 -1.13 33.89 7.67
N GLU A 37 -1.10 35.08 7.07
CA GLU A 37 -0.52 36.27 7.71
C GLU A 37 -1.27 36.64 8.99
N GLY A 38 -0.58 36.61 10.14
CA GLY A 38 -1.11 37.01 11.45
C GLY A 38 -0.96 35.97 12.57
N ARG A 39 -1.41 36.32 13.78
CA ARG A 39 -1.43 35.37 14.91
C ARG A 39 -2.60 34.40 14.74
N LEU A 40 -2.30 33.14 14.41
CA LEU A 40 -3.28 32.07 14.32
C LEU A 40 -3.63 31.54 15.71
N THR A 41 -4.91 31.24 15.92
CA THR A 41 -5.30 30.39 17.06
C THR A 41 -4.82 28.96 16.82
N THR A 42 -4.59 28.18 17.90
CA THR A 42 -4.21 26.75 17.79
C THR A 42 -5.19 25.95 16.93
N LYS A 43 -6.48 26.27 17.00
CA LYS A 43 -7.53 25.62 16.20
C LYS A 43 -7.39 25.93 14.69
N GLN A 44 -7.08 27.18 14.34
CA GLN A 44 -6.83 27.58 12.94
C GLN A 44 -5.54 26.94 12.41
N PHE A 45 -4.48 26.91 13.21
CA PHE A 45 -3.23 26.27 12.85
C PHE A 45 -3.40 24.76 12.61
N ASN A 46 -4.09 24.05 13.51
CA ASN A 46 -4.36 22.62 13.32
C ASN A 46 -5.18 22.35 12.06
N ARG A 47 -6.20 23.17 11.77
CA ARG A 47 -6.98 23.03 10.53
C ARG A 47 -6.12 23.25 9.27
N HIS A 48 -5.25 24.26 9.30
CA HIS A 48 -4.32 24.52 8.20
C HIS A 48 -3.31 23.38 8.05
N LEU A 49 -2.74 22.85 9.14
CA LEU A 49 -1.86 21.68 9.09
C LEU A 49 -2.55 20.45 8.50
N THR A 50 -3.80 20.17 8.89
CA THR A 50 -4.57 19.07 8.30
C THR A 50 -4.70 19.24 6.78
N HIS A 51 -5.06 20.44 6.32
CA HIS A 51 -5.18 20.74 4.89
C HIS A 51 -3.86 20.56 4.14
N VAL A 52 -2.76 21.14 4.66
CA VAL A 52 -1.42 21.01 4.05
C VAL A 52 -0.97 19.56 4.00
N LEU A 53 -1.25 18.77 5.04
CA LEU A 53 -0.93 17.35 5.07
C LEU A 53 -1.74 16.56 4.04
N GLU A 54 -3.05 16.80 3.94
CA GLU A 54 -3.91 16.16 2.93
C GLU A 54 -3.41 16.44 1.51
N ASP A 55 -3.07 17.70 1.22
CA ASP A 55 -2.55 18.09 -0.10
C ASP A 55 -1.19 17.46 -0.39
N GLN A 56 -0.26 17.48 0.57
CA GLN A 56 1.05 16.85 0.41
C GLN A 56 0.93 15.34 0.25
N THR A 57 0.03 14.69 0.99
CA THR A 57 -0.26 13.26 0.87
C THR A 57 -0.82 12.94 -0.51
N ARG A 58 -1.79 13.71 -1.02
CA ARG A 58 -2.35 13.54 -2.37
C ARG A 58 -1.26 13.64 -3.44
N HIS A 59 -0.39 14.65 -3.36
CA HIS A 59 0.72 14.82 -4.29
C HIS A 59 1.75 13.69 -4.22
N ALA A 60 2.12 13.27 -3.00
CA ALA A 60 3.05 12.17 -2.80
C ALA A 60 2.48 10.86 -3.36
N ILE A 61 1.20 10.58 -3.13
CA ILE A 61 0.52 9.41 -3.67
C ILE A 61 0.51 9.45 -5.20
N ALA A 62 0.12 10.57 -5.81
CA ALA A 62 0.16 10.72 -7.27
C ALA A 62 1.56 10.47 -7.83
N LYS A 63 2.61 10.95 -7.16
CA LYS A 63 4.01 10.78 -7.57
C LYS A 63 4.51 9.34 -7.46
N TYR A 64 4.17 8.63 -6.39
CA TYR A 64 4.76 7.31 -6.10
C TYR A 64 3.89 6.13 -6.54
N VAL A 65 2.57 6.30 -6.52
CA VAL A 65 1.61 5.25 -6.87
C VAL A 65 1.22 5.35 -8.35
N GLY A 66 1.00 6.57 -8.86
CA GLY A 66 0.44 6.79 -10.19
C GLY A 66 -0.98 6.23 -10.31
N ASP A 67 -1.41 5.91 -11.53
CA ASP A 67 -2.67 5.19 -11.72
C ASP A 67 -2.52 3.72 -11.32
N VAL A 68 -3.53 3.19 -10.65
CA VAL A 68 -3.58 1.78 -10.28
C VAL A 68 -4.37 0.99 -11.33
N GLU A 69 -3.84 -0.15 -11.75
CA GLU A 69 -4.59 -1.06 -12.62
C GLU A 69 -5.54 -1.92 -11.77
N PRO A 70 -6.80 -2.15 -12.20
CA PRO A 70 -7.74 -3.01 -11.46
C PRO A 70 -7.15 -4.39 -11.12
N MET A 71 -6.34 -4.93 -12.04
CA MET A 71 -5.67 -6.22 -11.86
C MET A 71 -4.64 -6.21 -10.73
N GLU A 72 -3.96 -5.10 -10.45
CA GLU A 72 -3.01 -4.99 -9.34
C GLU A 72 -3.74 -5.13 -7.98
N VAL A 73 -4.92 -4.52 -7.85
CA VAL A 73 -5.76 -4.62 -6.65
C VAL A 73 -6.31 -6.04 -6.48
N LEU A 74 -6.79 -6.64 -7.58
CA LEU A 74 -7.29 -8.02 -7.57
C LEU A 74 -6.17 -9.01 -7.21
N ASP A 75 -4.97 -8.81 -7.74
CA ASP A 75 -3.83 -9.67 -7.43
C ASP A 75 -3.37 -9.52 -5.98
N LEU A 76 -3.43 -8.32 -5.40
CA LEU A 76 -3.21 -8.12 -3.97
C LEU A 76 -4.25 -8.89 -3.13
N ALA A 77 -5.53 -8.76 -3.47
CA ALA A 77 -6.61 -9.48 -2.78
C ALA A 77 -6.44 -11.01 -2.89
N ARG A 78 -6.08 -11.53 -4.08
CA ARG A 78 -5.79 -12.95 -4.28
C ARG A 78 -4.61 -13.43 -3.45
N ARG A 79 -3.54 -12.63 -3.34
CA ARG A 79 -2.37 -12.95 -2.51
C ARG A 79 -2.74 -13.08 -1.04
N VAL A 80 -3.56 -12.17 -0.52
CA VAL A 80 -4.08 -12.24 0.86
C VAL A 80 -4.92 -13.51 1.06
N ALA A 81 -5.85 -13.79 0.15
CA ALA A 81 -6.71 -14.97 0.24
C ALA A 81 -5.90 -16.27 0.22
N ASN A 82 -4.91 -16.38 -0.66
CA ASN A 82 -4.05 -17.56 -0.76
C ASN A 82 -3.20 -17.76 0.50
N LEU A 83 -2.65 -16.68 1.09
CA LEU A 83 -1.91 -16.77 2.35
C LEU A 83 -2.80 -17.19 3.52
N ARG A 84 -4.01 -16.64 3.62
CA ARG A 84 -5.00 -17.07 4.62
C ARG A 84 -5.34 -18.55 4.48
N ALA A 85 -5.60 -19.01 3.26
CA ALA A 85 -5.92 -20.42 3.01
C ALA A 85 -4.77 -21.34 3.44
N ARG A 86 -3.52 -20.99 3.14
CA ARG A 86 -2.34 -21.74 3.58
C ARG A 86 -2.19 -21.75 5.09
N TYR A 87 -2.30 -20.58 5.74
CA TYR A 87 -2.22 -20.48 7.19
C TYR A 87 -3.28 -21.34 7.88
N VAL A 88 -4.53 -21.32 7.40
CA VAL A 88 -5.61 -22.16 7.94
C VAL A 88 -5.31 -23.64 7.73
N ALA A 89 -4.87 -24.04 6.54
CA ALA A 89 -4.52 -25.43 6.25
C ALA A 89 -3.39 -25.93 7.18
N GLU A 90 -2.31 -25.15 7.34
CA GLU A 90 -1.20 -25.48 8.24
C GLU A 90 -1.63 -25.50 9.71
N SER A 91 -2.50 -24.58 10.13
CA SER A 91 -3.06 -24.55 11.50
C SER A 91 -3.90 -25.79 11.80
N LEU A 92 -4.73 -26.24 10.84
CA LEU A 92 -5.54 -27.45 10.99
C LEU A 92 -4.68 -28.71 10.99
N ALA A 93 -3.65 -28.77 10.14
CA ALA A 93 -2.68 -29.85 10.14
C ALA A 93 -1.95 -29.94 11.49
N ALA A 94 -1.49 -28.81 12.03
CA ALA A 94 -0.88 -28.73 13.35
C ALA A 94 -1.82 -29.16 14.49
N GLY A 95 -3.11 -28.81 14.42
CA GLY A 95 -4.11 -29.17 15.43
C GLY A 95 -4.56 -30.62 15.40
N THR A 96 -4.43 -31.30 14.25
CA THR A 96 -4.78 -32.72 14.08
C THR A 96 -3.58 -33.66 14.17
N ALA A 97 -2.37 -33.12 14.21
CA ALA A 97 -1.15 -33.90 14.36
C ALA A 97 -1.06 -34.55 15.75
N THR A 98 -0.57 -35.78 15.79
CA THR A 98 -0.30 -36.50 17.05
C THR A 98 0.96 -36.00 17.76
N VAL A 99 1.85 -35.34 17.04
CA VAL A 99 3.08 -34.73 17.55
C VAL A 99 2.91 -33.21 17.55
N PRO A 100 3.34 -32.51 18.62
CA PRO A 100 3.31 -31.06 18.66
C PRO A 100 4.11 -30.42 17.51
N PRO A 101 3.67 -29.25 16.99
CA PRO A 101 4.42 -28.53 15.98
C PRO A 101 5.84 -28.20 16.45
N THR A 102 6.79 -28.35 15.55
CA THR A 102 8.17 -27.94 15.74
C THR A 102 8.25 -26.42 15.87
N LYS A 103 9.34 -25.93 16.49
CA LYS A 103 9.60 -24.48 16.57
C LYS A 103 9.63 -23.82 15.19
N ALA A 104 10.16 -24.51 14.18
CA ALA A 104 10.22 -23.99 12.81
C ALA A 104 8.82 -23.80 12.21
N GLU A 105 7.92 -24.76 12.41
CA GLU A 105 6.53 -24.66 11.93
C GLU A 105 5.78 -23.54 12.64
N VAL A 106 5.96 -23.37 13.96
CA VAL A 106 5.36 -22.27 14.72
C VAL A 106 5.85 -20.91 14.22
N GLU A 107 7.14 -20.77 13.92
CA GLU A 107 7.69 -19.52 13.36
C GLU A 107 7.19 -19.24 11.94
N GLU A 108 7.05 -20.26 11.08
CA GLU A 108 6.45 -20.09 9.74
C GLU A 108 4.99 -19.63 9.85
N MET A 109 4.21 -20.25 10.72
CA MET A 109 2.82 -19.84 10.99
C MET A 109 2.74 -18.40 11.50
N ARG A 110 3.67 -18.00 12.38
CA ARG A 110 3.78 -16.61 12.86
C ARG A 110 4.11 -15.65 11.71
N PHE A 111 5.10 -15.99 10.89
CA PHE A 111 5.49 -15.18 9.73
C PHE A 111 4.33 -15.01 8.75
N MET A 112 3.58 -16.07 8.47
CA MET A 112 2.37 -15.99 7.66
C MET A 112 1.33 -15.05 8.27
N ARG A 113 1.07 -15.15 9.58
CA ARG A 113 0.11 -14.26 10.26
C ARG A 113 0.50 -12.80 10.18
N GLU A 114 1.78 -12.49 10.41
CA GLU A 114 2.30 -11.12 10.33
C GLU A 114 2.19 -10.57 8.89
N ARG A 115 2.53 -11.40 7.90
CA ARG A 115 2.44 -11.02 6.49
C ARG A 115 0.99 -10.87 5.99
N ILE A 116 0.08 -11.67 6.51
CA ILE A 116 -1.37 -11.53 6.26
C ILE A 116 -1.84 -10.17 6.79
N ALA A 117 -1.51 -9.84 8.04
CA ALA A 117 -1.91 -8.56 8.64
C ALA A 117 -1.38 -7.35 7.86
N GLU A 118 -0.12 -7.38 7.43
CA GLU A 118 0.48 -6.29 6.64
C GLU A 118 -0.21 -6.14 5.28
N LEU A 119 -0.47 -7.24 4.57
CA LEU A 119 -1.12 -7.18 3.27
C LEU A 119 -2.60 -6.80 3.35
N GLU A 120 -3.28 -7.16 4.44
CA GLU A 120 -4.65 -6.71 4.72
C GLU A 120 -4.70 -5.22 4.99
N HIS A 121 -3.76 -4.72 5.81
CA HIS A 121 -3.62 -3.29 6.05
C HIS A 121 -3.35 -2.55 4.73
N ALA A 122 -2.39 -3.03 3.93
CA ALA A 122 -2.11 -2.45 2.61
C ALA A 122 -3.33 -2.46 1.68
N LEU A 123 -4.08 -3.56 1.63
CA LEU A 123 -5.29 -3.65 0.81
C LEU A 123 -6.37 -2.69 1.30
N ALA A 124 -6.55 -2.53 2.62
CA ALA A 124 -7.47 -1.57 3.19
C ALA A 124 -7.07 -0.13 2.84
N THR A 125 -5.78 0.23 2.97
CA THR A 125 -5.25 1.54 2.60
C THR A 125 -5.46 1.83 1.11
N VAL A 126 -5.22 0.85 0.23
CA VAL A 126 -5.46 1.02 -1.22
C VAL A 126 -6.94 1.24 -1.50
N ARG A 127 -7.83 0.46 -0.89
CA ARG A 127 -9.28 0.62 -1.06
C ARG A 127 -9.78 1.97 -0.58
N GLU A 128 -9.28 2.44 0.56
CA GLU A 128 -9.59 3.77 1.09
C GLU A 128 -9.08 4.88 0.17
N ALA A 129 -7.86 4.76 -0.34
CA ALA A 129 -7.28 5.72 -1.27
C ALA A 129 -8.07 5.80 -2.60
N ILE A 130 -8.59 4.66 -3.09
CA ILE A 130 -9.48 4.61 -4.25
C ILE A 130 -10.84 5.25 -3.91
N ALA A 131 -11.44 4.89 -2.77
CA ALA A 131 -12.76 5.40 -2.37
C ALA A 131 -12.77 6.92 -2.13
N ASN A 132 -11.66 7.48 -1.66
CA ASN A 132 -11.47 8.92 -1.45
C ASN A 132 -10.94 9.64 -2.70
N GLU A 133 -10.88 8.96 -3.85
CA GLU A 133 -10.40 9.50 -5.13
C GLU A 133 -8.96 10.06 -5.08
N VAL A 134 -8.18 9.63 -4.08
CA VAL A 134 -6.76 10.00 -3.93
C VAL A 134 -5.91 9.26 -4.96
N VAL A 135 -6.38 8.08 -5.38
CA VAL A 135 -5.79 7.25 -6.43
C VAL A 135 -6.83 6.98 -7.51
N GLN A 136 -6.45 7.18 -8.77
CA GLN A 136 -7.28 6.86 -9.93
C GLN A 136 -7.07 5.40 -10.35
N VAL A 137 -8.16 4.71 -10.65
CA VAL A 137 -8.11 3.34 -11.18
C VAL A 137 -8.32 3.39 -12.69
N ARG A 138 -7.36 2.85 -13.45
CA ARG A 138 -7.45 2.88 -14.92
C ARG A 138 -8.66 2.11 -15.43
N ASN A 139 -9.33 2.68 -16.43
CA ASN A 139 -10.45 2.08 -17.14
C ASN A 139 -11.65 1.69 -16.26
N VAL A 140 -11.77 2.29 -15.07
CA VAL A 140 -12.96 2.21 -14.24
C VAL A 140 -13.57 3.61 -14.25
N VAL A 141 -14.71 3.74 -14.90
CA VAL A 141 -15.49 4.99 -14.86
C VAL A 141 -16.23 4.98 -13.52
N GLY A 142 -15.95 5.96 -12.67
CA GLY A 142 -16.77 6.20 -11.49
C GLY A 142 -18.19 6.60 -11.91
N ASP A 143 -19.19 6.12 -11.18
CA ASP A 143 -20.58 6.58 -11.35
C ASP A 143 -20.73 8.05 -10.96
#